data_AF-A0A286HKW4-F1
#
_entry.id   AF-A0A286HKW4-F1
#
_cell.length_a   1.000
_cell.length_b   1.000
_cell.length_c   1.000
_cell.angle_alpha   90.00
_cell.angle_beta   90.00
_cell.angle_gamma   90.00
#
_symmetry.space_group_name_H-M   'P 1'
#
loop_
_entity.id
_entity.type
_entity.pdbx_description
1 polymer ?
#
loop_
_entity_poly.entity_id
_entity_poly.type
_entity_poly.pdbx_seq_one_letter_code
_entity_poly.pdbx_strand_id
1 'polypeptide(L)' 'MAVACLAAPSAFAGQDCECVGNGKRVKEGSVVCLQIGSSQRYLARCERNLNNTSWKKITDGCPMSQILPRTTTVSALKPG' A
#
# COMPACT_ATOMS: atom_id res chain seq x y z
N MET A 1 22.12 -30.35 40.61
CA MET A 1 22.26 -30.07 39.16
C MET A 1 21.26 -28.98 38.81
N ALA A 2 21.71 -27.75 38.59
CA ALA A 2 20.82 -26.64 38.21
C ALA A 2 20.89 -26.47 36.68
N VAL A 3 19.76 -26.66 36.01
CA VAL A 3 19.65 -26.48 34.56
C VAL A 3 19.23 -25.04 34.31
N ALA A 4 20.15 -24.23 33.76
CA ALA A 4 19.84 -22.88 33.32
C ALA A 4 19.16 -22.95 31.95
N CYS A 5 17.87 -22.60 31.89
CA CYS A 5 17.18 -22.39 30.61
C CYS A 5 17.69 -21.10 29.97
N LEU A 6 18.45 -21.25 28.88
CA LEU A 6 18.77 -20.15 27.97
C LEU A 6 17.47 -19.73 27.27
N ALA A 7 16.82 -18.68 27.77
CA ALA A 7 15.74 -18.02 27.04
C ALA A 7 16.36 -17.36 25.79
N ALA A 8 16.22 -18.02 24.64
CA ALA A 8 16.56 -17.40 23.37
C ALA A 8 15.69 -16.14 23.21
N PRO A 9 16.25 -14.99 22.82
CA PRO A 9 15.44 -13.85 22.46
C PRO A 9 14.55 -14.29 21.29
N SER A 10 13.25 -14.37 21.52
CA SER A 10 12.28 -14.40 20.44
C SER A 10 12.50 -13.11 19.66
N ALA A 11 13.23 -13.20 18.55
CA ALA A 11 13.25 -12.18 17.54
C ALA A 11 11.83 -12.12 16.97
N PHE A 12 10.93 -11.43 17.69
CA PHE A 12 9.77 -10.82 17.10
C PHE A 12 10.33 -9.76 16.16
N ALA A 13 10.74 -10.20 14.97
CA ALA A 13 10.59 -9.38 13.81
C ALA A 13 9.07 -9.13 13.74
N GLY A 14 8.61 -8.09 14.43
CA GLY A 14 7.43 -7.36 14.04
C GLY A 14 7.76 -6.84 12.64
N GLN A 15 7.63 -7.75 11.67
CA GLN A 15 7.92 -7.48 10.29
C GLN A 15 6.80 -6.54 9.88
N ASP A 16 7.03 -5.25 10.00
CA ASP A 16 6.40 -4.30 9.10
C ASP A 16 6.81 -4.76 7.69
N CYS A 17 6.01 -5.68 7.16
CA CYS A 17 6.17 -6.24 5.83
C CYS A 17 5.93 -5.07 4.89
N GLU A 18 7.02 -4.56 4.32
CA GLU A 18 6.98 -3.44 3.39
C GLU A 18 7.46 -3.88 2.02
N CYS A 19 6.69 -3.53 0.98
CA CYS A 19 7.16 -3.63 -0.37
C CYS A 19 8.04 -2.42 -0.72
N VAL A 20 9.02 -2.62 -1.60
CA VAL A 20 9.81 -1.52 -2.15
C VAL A 20 9.29 -1.17 -3.53
N GLY A 21 8.88 0.08 -3.74
CA GLY A 21 8.37 0.58 -5.01
C GLY A 21 8.80 2.02 -5.23
N ASN A 22 9.26 2.35 -6.45
CA ASN A 22 9.75 3.70 -6.80
C ASN A 22 10.83 4.24 -5.83
N GLY A 23 11.66 3.36 -5.27
CA GLY A 23 12.69 3.72 -4.29
C GLY A 23 12.15 4.05 -2.88
N LYS A 24 10.87 3.76 -2.59
CA LYS A 24 10.26 3.97 -1.28
C LYS A 24 9.75 2.66 -0.69
N ARG A 25 9.74 2.58 0.64
CA ARG A 25 9.07 1.50 1.37
C ARG A 25 7.58 1.81 1.48
N VAL A 26 6.76 0.80 1.26
CA VAL A 26 5.31 0.89 1.20
C VAL A 26 4.75 -0.23 2.07
N LYS A 27 3.89 0.14 3.02
CA LYS A 27 3.29 -0.83 3.95
C LYS A 27 2.41 -1.85 3.21
N GLU A 28 2.41 -3.09 3.68
CA GLU A 28 1.47 -4.13 3.24
C GLU A 28 0.02 -3.63 3.29
N GLY A 29 -0.77 -4.06 2.30
CA GLY A 29 -2.13 -3.61 2.07
C GLY A 29 -2.25 -2.32 1.25
N SER A 30 -1.20 -1.50 1.17
CA SER A 30 -1.24 -0.22 0.45
C SER A 30 -1.24 -0.42 -1.07
N VAL A 31 -1.91 0.48 -1.78
CA VAL A 31 -1.97 0.52 -3.24
C VAL A 31 -1.18 1.72 -3.75
N VAL A 32 -0.25 1.48 -4.67
CA VAL A 32 0.56 2.53 -5.27
C VAL A 32 0.69 2.35 -6.77
N CYS A 33 0.98 3.44 -7.45
CA CYS A 33 1.38 3.44 -8.84
C CYS A 33 2.86 3.03 -8.94
N LEU A 34 3.14 1.81 -9.37
CA LEU A 34 4.51 1.35 -9.59
C LEU A 34 5.03 1.74 -10.96
N GLN A 35 6.27 2.24 -10.98
CA GLN A 35 7.05 2.50 -12.17
C GLN A 35 8.04 1.35 -12.37
N ILE A 36 7.92 0.63 -13.48
CA ILE A 36 8.89 -0.38 -13.91
C ILE A 36 9.67 0.17 -15.11
N GLY A 37 10.96 0.42 -14.90
CA GLY A 37 11.81 1.09 -15.88
C GLY A 37 11.31 2.50 -16.24
N SER A 38 11.57 2.94 -17.47
CA SER A 38 11.23 4.31 -17.90
C SER A 38 9.79 4.47 -18.37
N SER A 39 9.16 3.41 -18.87
CA SER A 39 7.93 3.53 -19.68
C SER A 39 6.71 2.80 -19.11
N GLN A 40 6.89 1.81 -18.24
CA GLN A 40 5.78 1.00 -17.75
C GLN A 40 5.33 1.48 -16.38
N ARG A 41 4.03 1.76 -16.25
CA ARG A 41 3.40 2.08 -14.98
C ARG A 41 2.12 1.30 -14.82
N TYR A 42 1.90 0.75 -13.63
CA TYR A 42 0.66 0.05 -13.30
C TYR A 42 0.31 0.23 -11.84
N LEU A 43 -0.98 0.13 -11.55
CA LEU A 43 -1.48 0.13 -10.19
C LEU A 43 -1.23 -1.24 -9.56
N ALA A 44 -0.55 -1.28 -8.43
CA ALA A 44 -0.31 -2.51 -7.70
C ALA A 44 -0.54 -2.35 -6.20
N ARG A 45 -0.91 -3.46 -5.56
CA ARG A 45 -1.06 -3.57 -4.11
C ARG A 45 0.13 -4.32 -3.53
N CYS A 46 0.65 -3.82 -2.42
CA CYS A 46 1.61 -4.59 -1.63
C CYS A 46 0.85 -5.69 -0.89
N GLU A 47 1.15 -6.94 -1.19
CA GLU A 47 0.55 -8.12 -0.54
C GLU A 47 1.64 -9.06 -0.02
N ARG A 48 1.27 -9.96 0.90
CA ARG A 48 2.18 -10.99 1.41
C ARG A 48 1.81 -12.35 0.81
N ASN A 49 2.70 -12.93 0.02
CA ASN A 49 2.59 -14.29 -0.48
C ASN A 49 3.58 -15.22 0.24
N LEU A 50 3.08 -16.19 1.01
CA LEU A 50 3.89 -17.15 1.78
C LEU A 50 4.98 -16.49 2.64
N ASN A 51 4.62 -15.48 3.43
CA ASN A 51 5.53 -14.69 4.28
C ASN A 51 6.49 -13.74 3.53
N ASN A 52 6.44 -13.68 2.20
CA ASN A 52 7.23 -12.73 1.40
C ASN A 52 6.33 -11.60 0.85
N THR A 53 6.77 -10.36 0.96
CA THR A 53 6.10 -9.20 0.36
C THR A 53 6.28 -9.19 -1.16
N SER A 54 5.18 -9.05 -1.90
CA SER A 54 5.18 -8.98 -3.36
C SER A 54 4.17 -7.95 -3.86
N TRP A 55 4.44 -7.42 -5.04
CA TRP A 55 3.54 -6.52 -5.74
C TRP A 55 2.52 -7.31 -6.56
N LYS A 56 1.24 -7.15 -6.23
CA LYS A 56 0.15 -7.67 -7.06
C LYS A 56 -0.40 -6.56 -7.94
N LYS A 57 -0.27 -6.76 -9.24
CA LYS A 57 -0.87 -5.88 -10.26
C LYS A 57 -2.40 -5.89 -10.14
N ILE A 58 -3.00 -4.71 -10.04
CA ILE A 58 -4.46 -4.51 -10.01
C ILE A 58 -4.95 -4.12 -11.40
N THR A 59 -4.34 -3.10 -12.01
CA THR A 59 -4.75 -2.60 -13.33
C THR A 59 -3.57 -1.96 -14.06
N ASP A 60 -3.66 -1.94 -15.39
CA ASP A 60 -2.72 -1.24 -16.26
C ASP A 60 -2.91 0.27 -16.18
N GLY A 61 -1.80 1.01 -16.14
CA GLY A 61 -1.81 2.44 -15.89
C GLY A 61 -2.12 2.78 -14.43
N CYS A 62 -2.11 4.09 -14.14
CA CYS A 62 -2.37 4.59 -12.79
C CYS A 62 -3.56 5.54 -12.83
N PRO A 63 -4.60 5.30 -12.01
CA PRO A 63 -5.76 6.18 -11.97
C PRO A 63 -5.31 7.54 -11.42
N MET A 64 -5.45 8.58 -12.25
CA MET A 64 -5.39 9.95 -11.77
C MET A 64 -6.76 10.28 -11.20
N SER A 65 -6.83 10.68 -9.93
CA SER A 65 -8.07 11.18 -9.37
C SER A 65 -8.49 12.41 -10.17
N GLN A 66 -9.51 12.26 -11.01
CA GLN A 66 -10.12 13.39 -11.69
C GLN A 66 -10.97 14.12 -10.64
N ILE A 67 -10.54 15.33 -10.27
CA ILE A 67 -11.37 16.23 -9.50
C ILE A 67 -12.48 16.66 -10.46
N LEU A 68 -13.62 15.97 -10.40
CA LEU A 68 -14.81 16.43 -11.11
C LEU A 68 -15.23 17.75 -10.42
N PRO A 69 -15.33 18.87 -11.14
CA PRO A 69 -15.83 20.10 -10.55
C PRO A 69 -17.21 19.81 -9.97
N ARG A 70 -17.34 19.93 -8.65
CA ARG A 70 -18.62 19.79 -7.98
C ARG A 70 -19.48 20.96 -8.42
N THR A 71 -20.29 20.76 -9.45
CA THR A 71 -21.39 21.68 -9.79
C THR A 71 -22.36 21.62 -8.62
N THR A 72 -22.06 22.39 -7.57
CA THR A 72 -22.94 22.60 -6.44
C THR A 72 -24.02 23.53 -6.95
N THR A 73 -25.03 22.98 -7.61
CA THR A 73 -26.29 23.66 -7.84
C THR A 73 -26.93 23.80 -6.47
N VAL A 74 -26.56 24.85 -5.73
CA VAL A 74 -27.35 25.37 -4.62
C VAL A 74 -28.65 25.87 -5.26
N SER A 75 -29.57 24.95 -5.54
CA SER A 75 -30.95 25.32 -5.82
C SER A 75 -31.46 25.99 -4.56
N ALA A 76 -31.69 27.29 -4.70
CA ALA A 76 -32.25 28.17 -3.71
C ALA A 76 -33.40 27.48 -2.95
N LEU A 77 -33.13 27.09 -1.71
CA LEU A 77 -34.19 26.88 -0.73
C LEU A 77 -34.80 28.26 -0.47
N LYS A 78 -35.98 28.48 -1.06
CA LYS A 78 -36.81 29.65 -0.86
C LYS A 78 -37.17 29.78 0.63
N PRO A 79 -36.82 30.88 1.32
CA PRO A 79 -37.43 31.18 2.61
C PRO A 79 -38.87 31.64 2.36
N GLY A 80 -39.82 30.92 2.97
CA GLY A 80 -41.21 31.36 3.13
C GLY A 80 -41.36 32.24 4.37
#